data_AF-A0A8H4X2Y4-F1
#
_entry.id   AF-A0A8H4X2Y4-F1
#
_cell.length_a   1.000
_cell.length_b   1.000
_cell.length_c   1.000
_cell.angle_alpha   90.00
_cell.angle_beta   90.00
_cell.angle_gamma   90.00
#
_symmetry.space_group_name_H-M   'P 1'
#
loop_
_entity.id
_entity.type
_entity.pdbx_description
1 polymer ?
#
loop_
_entity_poly.entity_id
_entity_poly.type
_entity_poly.pdbx_seq_one_letter_code
_entity_poly.pdbx_strand_id
1 'polypeptide(L)'
;QGPINLTPSQLALYDGTDPSLPIYLALNGTIIDVSANPGIYGPGGGYHFFVGRDATRAFVTGCFQEDLTGDMRGVEEMYIPIEDADESHRERTLTAAEKKRRKEKEVQEAREKVAAQVNHWVKFYSGHEKYFAVGKVLPEKDGQEQSPREVRRLCEGAQKNRPKRSELNKQL
;
A
#
# COMPACT_ATOMS: atom_id res chain seq x y z
N GLN A 1 10.41 -27.41 -2.58
CA GLN A 1 11.50 -26.40 -2.60
C GLN A 1 11.27 -25.48 -1.40
N GLY A 2 12.34 -25.00 -0.75
CA GLY A 2 12.22 -24.09 0.39
C GLY A 2 11.74 -22.69 -0.04
N PRO A 3 11.49 -21.78 0.92
CA PRO A 3 11.06 -20.42 0.60
C PRO A 3 12.12 -19.69 -0.22
N ILE A 4 11.70 -19.02 -1.30
CA ILE A 4 12.57 -18.17 -2.12
C ILE A 4 12.77 -16.82 -1.46
N ASN A 5 13.95 -16.24 -1.64
CA ASN A 5 14.26 -14.90 -1.16
C ASN A 5 14.79 -14.09 -2.33
N LEU A 6 14.02 -13.09 -2.77
CA LEU A 6 14.36 -12.27 -3.93
C LEU A 6 14.50 -10.80 -3.51
N THR A 7 15.50 -10.12 -4.03
CA THR A 7 15.53 -8.65 -4.04
C THR A 7 14.47 -8.09 -5.01
N PRO A 8 14.07 -6.81 -4.92
CA PRO A 8 13.21 -6.18 -5.91
C PRO A 8 13.68 -6.39 -7.35
N SER A 9 14.98 -6.26 -7.61
CA SER A 9 15.56 -6.44 -8.94
C SER A 9 15.46 -7.88 -9.44
N GLN A 10 15.60 -8.86 -8.54
CA GLN A 10 15.39 -10.27 -8.88
C GLN A 10 13.91 -10.61 -9.08
N LEU A 11 13.03 -10.05 -8.24
CA LEU A 11 11.59 -10.25 -8.34
C LEU A 11 11.07 -9.70 -9.69
N ALA A 12 11.65 -8.62 -10.21
CA ALA A 12 11.28 -8.02 -11.49
C ALA A 12 11.36 -8.98 -12.70
N LEU A 13 12.15 -10.05 -12.61
CA LEU A 13 12.23 -11.06 -13.67
C LEU A 13 10.99 -11.97 -13.75
N TYR A 14 10.16 -11.99 -12.71
CA TYR A 14 8.99 -12.86 -12.57
C TYR A 14 7.68 -12.11 -12.90
N ASP A 15 7.71 -11.27 -13.93
CA ASP A 15 6.56 -10.49 -14.41
C ASP A 15 5.67 -11.29 -15.41
N GLY A 16 6.08 -12.50 -15.79
CA GLY A 16 5.35 -13.35 -16.72
C GLY A 16 5.63 -13.09 -18.20
N THR A 17 6.60 -12.22 -18.53
CA THR A 17 7.06 -12.03 -19.92
C THR A 17 7.93 -13.19 -20.41
N ASP A 18 8.67 -13.85 -19.52
CA ASP A 18 9.38 -15.09 -19.80
C ASP A 18 8.49 -16.30 -19.46
N PRO A 19 8.04 -17.10 -20.46
CA PRO A 19 7.17 -18.25 -20.22
C PRO A 19 7.87 -19.41 -19.50
N SER A 20 9.19 -19.38 -19.34
CA SER A 20 9.94 -20.35 -18.54
C SER A 20 9.96 -20.04 -17.05
N LEU A 21 9.54 -18.83 -16.66
CA LEU A 21 9.48 -18.38 -15.27
C LEU A 21 8.02 -18.34 -14.77
N PRO A 22 7.81 -18.59 -13.47
CA PRO A 22 6.52 -18.35 -12.85
C PRO A 22 6.22 -16.85 -12.76
N ILE A 23 4.95 -16.51 -12.56
CA ILE A 23 4.46 -15.15 -12.40
C ILE A 23 4.31 -14.85 -10.91
N TYR A 24 5.08 -13.89 -10.41
CA TYR A 24 5.11 -13.54 -8.99
C TYR A 24 4.62 -12.12 -8.72
N LEU A 25 3.84 -12.00 -7.65
CA LEU A 25 3.44 -10.73 -7.04
C LEU A 25 3.98 -10.71 -5.62
N ALA A 26 4.46 -9.57 -5.14
CA ALA A 26 4.69 -9.39 -3.71
C ALA A 26 3.63 -8.51 -3.05
N LEU A 27 3.21 -8.95 -1.86
CA LEU A 27 2.30 -8.25 -0.97
C LEU A 27 2.81 -8.35 0.47
N ASN A 28 2.97 -7.20 1.11
CA ASN A 28 3.57 -6.99 2.41
C ASN A 28 4.90 -7.75 2.54
N GLY A 29 5.78 -7.60 1.55
CA GLY A 29 7.05 -8.31 1.45
C GLY A 29 6.95 -9.82 1.25
N THR A 30 5.77 -10.39 1.05
CA THR A 30 5.55 -11.83 0.81
C THR A 30 5.38 -12.08 -0.68
N ILE A 31 6.21 -12.95 -1.24
CA ILE A 31 6.12 -13.35 -2.65
C ILE A 31 5.06 -14.43 -2.78
N ILE A 32 4.11 -14.20 -3.69
CA ILE A 32 2.95 -15.04 -3.96
C ILE A 32 3.03 -15.50 -5.41
N ASP A 33 2.89 -16.81 -5.61
CA ASP A 33 2.77 -17.41 -6.94
C ASP A 33 1.34 -17.23 -7.47
N VAL A 34 1.22 -16.50 -8.57
CA VAL A 34 -0.04 -16.24 -9.28
C VAL A 34 -0.06 -16.87 -10.68
N SER A 35 0.88 -17.77 -10.97
CA SER A 35 1.04 -18.45 -12.26
C SER A 35 -0.18 -19.29 -12.66
N ALA A 36 -1.03 -19.64 -11.70
CA ALA A 36 -2.28 -20.35 -11.96
C ALA A 36 -3.30 -19.54 -12.78
N ASN A 37 -3.09 -18.23 -12.98
CA ASN A 37 -3.98 -17.37 -13.77
C ASN A 37 -3.23 -16.36 -14.67
N PRO A 38 -2.53 -16.85 -15.71
CA PRO A 38 -1.73 -16.00 -16.59
C PRO A 38 -2.59 -15.06 -17.45
N GLY A 39 -3.88 -15.36 -17.66
CA GLY A 39 -4.79 -14.44 -18.37
C GLY A 39 -5.09 -13.14 -17.61
N ILE A 40 -4.94 -13.15 -16.27
CA ILE A 40 -5.13 -11.95 -15.44
C ILE A 40 -3.78 -11.28 -15.14
N TYR A 41 -2.75 -12.06 -14.82
CA TYR A 41 -1.47 -11.55 -14.32
C TYR A 41 -0.32 -11.55 -15.34
N GLY A 42 -0.42 -12.35 -16.41
CA GLY A 42 0.56 -12.37 -17.49
C GLY A 42 0.36 -11.23 -18.50
N PRO A 43 1.21 -11.15 -19.53
CA PRO A 43 1.19 -10.08 -20.53
C PRO A 43 -0.19 -9.90 -21.17
N GLY A 44 -0.67 -8.66 -21.20
CA GLY A 44 -2.01 -8.30 -21.69
C GLY A 44 -3.14 -8.52 -20.69
N GLY A 45 -2.87 -9.15 -19.55
CA GLY A 45 -3.81 -9.30 -18.45
C GLY A 45 -4.05 -7.99 -17.70
N GLY A 46 -5.27 -7.79 -17.20
CA GLY A 46 -5.66 -6.55 -16.55
C GLY A 46 -4.88 -6.23 -15.28
N TYR A 47 -4.24 -7.22 -14.63
CA TYR A 47 -3.48 -7.07 -13.39
C TYR A 47 -1.97 -7.29 -13.58
N HIS A 48 -1.50 -7.31 -14.84
CA HIS A 48 -0.09 -7.54 -15.16
C HIS A 48 0.85 -6.50 -14.54
N PHE A 49 0.39 -5.26 -14.32
CA PHE A 49 1.21 -4.23 -13.66
C PHE A 49 1.57 -4.54 -12.20
N PHE A 50 0.87 -5.48 -11.54
CA PHE A 50 1.15 -5.86 -10.17
C PHE A 50 2.33 -6.82 -10.04
N VAL A 51 2.64 -7.61 -11.07
CA VAL A 51 3.64 -8.68 -10.97
C VAL A 51 5.07 -8.20 -11.19
N GLY A 52 6.03 -9.02 -10.79
CA GLY A 52 7.45 -8.69 -10.77
C GLY A 52 7.83 -7.65 -9.70
N ARG A 53 6.96 -7.34 -8.74
CA ARG A 53 7.23 -6.29 -7.73
C ARG A 53 6.39 -6.47 -6.48
N ASP A 54 6.74 -5.71 -5.44
CA ASP A 54 5.86 -5.51 -4.30
C ASP A 54 4.86 -4.39 -4.63
N ALA A 55 3.58 -4.72 -4.66
CA ALA A 55 2.50 -3.78 -4.99
C ALA A 55 1.62 -3.42 -3.78
N THR A 56 2.11 -3.63 -2.56
CA THR A 56 1.33 -3.41 -1.33
C THR A 56 0.70 -2.04 -1.26
N ARG A 57 1.46 -1.00 -1.60
CA ARG A 57 0.97 0.38 -1.54
C ARG A 57 -0.21 0.58 -2.49
N ALA A 58 -0.12 0.10 -3.72
CA ALA A 58 -1.19 0.19 -4.72
C ALA A 58 -2.48 -0.50 -4.24
N PHE A 59 -2.40 -1.67 -3.61
CA PHE A 59 -3.57 -2.36 -3.05
C PHE A 59 -4.29 -1.56 -1.96
N VAL A 60 -3.54 -0.75 -1.19
CA VAL A 60 -4.12 0.09 -0.12
C VAL A 60 -4.64 1.41 -0.66
N THR A 61 -3.87 2.09 -1.53
CA THR A 61 -4.22 3.41 -2.05
C THR A 61 -5.23 3.36 -3.19
N GLY A 62 -5.41 2.21 -3.84
CA GLY A 62 -6.22 2.07 -5.05
C GLY A 62 -5.54 2.65 -6.31
N CYS A 63 -4.29 3.10 -6.21
CA CYS A 63 -3.57 3.77 -7.29
C CYS A 63 -2.66 2.79 -8.04
N PHE A 64 -3.28 1.95 -8.86
CA PHE A 64 -2.66 0.77 -9.45
C PHE A 64 -1.58 1.04 -10.51
N GLN A 65 -1.47 2.26 -11.02
CA GLN A 65 -0.43 2.64 -11.99
C GLN A 65 0.68 3.50 -11.38
N GLU A 66 0.42 4.12 -10.22
CA GLU A 66 1.35 5.07 -9.59
C GLU A 66 2.06 4.43 -8.40
N ASP A 67 1.38 3.62 -7.58
CA ASP A 67 1.82 3.12 -6.27
C ASP A 67 2.34 1.68 -6.27
N LEU A 68 2.97 1.26 -7.36
CA LEU A 68 3.53 -0.08 -7.53
C LEU A 68 4.84 -0.29 -6.74
N THR A 69 4.75 -0.20 -5.41
CA THR A 69 5.85 -0.33 -4.44
C THR A 69 5.35 -0.92 -3.11
N GLY A 70 6.28 -1.55 -2.36
CA GLY A 70 6.04 -1.98 -0.99
C GLY A 70 6.22 -0.89 0.07
N ASP A 71 6.60 0.33 -0.32
CA ASP A 71 6.82 1.45 0.62
C ASP A 71 5.49 2.04 1.13
N MET A 72 5.16 1.72 2.39
CA MET A 72 3.92 2.15 3.04
C MET A 72 4.00 3.49 3.78
N ARG A 73 5.16 4.16 3.78
CA ARG A 73 5.31 5.45 4.49
C ARG A 73 4.39 6.51 3.86
N GLY A 74 3.70 7.28 4.71
CA GLY A 74 2.81 8.36 4.30
C GLY A 74 1.44 7.92 3.79
N VAL A 75 1.16 6.61 3.69
CA VAL A 75 -0.16 6.12 3.28
C VAL A 75 -1.23 6.49 4.31
N GLU A 76 -0.89 6.61 5.60
CA GLU A 76 -1.84 7.00 6.64
C GLU A 76 -2.50 8.36 6.39
N GLU A 77 -1.85 9.25 5.64
CA GLU A 77 -2.40 10.56 5.27
C GLU A 77 -3.74 10.45 4.52
N MET A 78 -3.99 9.33 3.82
CA MET A 78 -5.26 9.10 3.12
C MET A 78 -6.47 9.05 4.08
N TYR A 79 -6.23 8.70 5.34
CA TYR A 79 -7.28 8.57 6.36
C TYR A 79 -7.31 9.74 7.35
N ILE A 80 -6.29 10.62 7.32
CA ILE A 80 -6.21 11.78 8.20
C ILE A 80 -7.02 12.94 7.58
N PRO A 81 -8.00 13.50 8.32
CA PRO A 81 -8.79 14.61 7.82
C PRO A 81 -7.94 15.81 7.41
N ILE A 82 -8.30 16.41 6.28
CA ILE A 82 -7.77 17.71 5.87
C ILE A 82 -8.36 18.76 6.81
N GLU A 83 -7.49 19.55 7.43
CA GLU A 83 -7.88 20.74 8.20
C GLU A 83 -8.26 21.86 7.22
N ASP A 84 -9.48 21.80 6.70
CA ASP A 84 -10.08 22.82 5.87
C ASP A 84 -10.69 23.96 6.70
N ALA A 85 -11.28 24.96 6.06
CA ALA A 85 -11.85 26.15 6.72
C ALA A 85 -13.18 25.82 7.43
N ASP A 86 -13.13 24.93 8.42
CA ASP A 86 -14.25 24.60 9.28
C ASP A 86 -14.45 25.69 10.34
N GLU A 87 -15.53 26.45 10.16
CA GLU A 87 -15.92 27.53 11.06
C GLU A 87 -16.93 27.14 12.14
N SER A 88 -17.17 25.83 12.33
CA SER A 88 -18.08 25.35 13.37
C SER A 88 -17.66 25.83 14.76
N HIS A 89 -18.65 26.04 15.63
CA HIS A 89 -18.39 26.41 17.03
C HIS A 89 -17.43 25.42 17.70
N ARG A 90 -17.59 24.11 17.41
CA ARG A 90 -16.70 23.04 17.86
C ARG A 90 -15.23 23.31 17.49
N GLU A 91 -14.95 23.69 16.25
CA GLU A 91 -13.58 23.91 15.81
C GLU A 91 -13.00 25.23 16.36
N ARG A 92 -13.86 26.24 16.56
CA ARG A 92 -13.50 27.55 17.11
C ARG A 92 -13.18 27.51 18.61
N THR A 93 -13.79 26.60 19.37
CA THR A 93 -13.58 26.51 20.83
C THR A 93 -12.44 25.59 21.24
N LEU A 94 -11.90 24.77 20.33
CA LEU A 94 -10.78 23.88 20.63
C LEU A 94 -9.46 24.64 20.80
N THR A 95 -8.77 24.35 21.90
CA THR A 95 -7.41 24.82 22.16
C THR A 95 -6.38 24.13 21.27
N ALA A 96 -5.19 24.73 21.10
CA ALA A 96 -4.10 24.11 20.36
C ALA A 96 -3.68 22.74 20.93
N ALA A 97 -3.72 22.58 22.25
CA ALA A 97 -3.40 21.31 22.92
C ALA A 97 -4.43 20.21 22.59
N GLU A 98 -5.71 20.55 22.54
CA GLU A 98 -6.77 19.62 22.16
C GLU A 98 -6.69 19.25 20.68
N LYS A 99 -6.43 20.22 19.78
CA LYS A 99 -6.20 19.95 18.35
C LYS A 99 -4.99 19.03 18.13
N LYS A 100 -3.91 19.23 18.90
CA LYS A 100 -2.75 18.34 18.87
C LYS A 100 -3.11 16.92 19.30
N ARG A 101 -3.80 16.74 20.43
CA ARG A 101 -4.25 15.42 20.90
C ARG A 101 -5.19 14.73 19.91
N ARG A 102 -6.10 15.48 19.27
CA ARG A 102 -6.96 14.97 18.20
C ARG A 102 -6.11 14.43 17.05
N LYS A 103 -5.16 15.24 16.56
CA LYS A 103 -4.28 14.85 15.45
C LYS A 103 -3.46 13.58 15.78
N GLU A 104 -2.91 13.49 16.98
CA GLU A 104 -2.17 12.29 17.42
C GLU A 104 -3.04 11.04 17.41
N LYS A 105 -4.28 11.15 17.91
CA LYS A 105 -5.27 10.06 17.87
C LYS A 105 -5.64 9.67 16.44
N GLU A 106 -5.90 10.64 15.57
CA GLU A 106 -6.26 10.39 14.17
C GLU A 106 -5.12 9.74 13.38
N VAL A 107 -3.86 10.11 13.66
CA VAL A 107 -2.69 9.44 13.07
C VAL A 107 -2.64 7.97 13.50
N GLN A 108 -2.92 7.67 14.77
CA GLN A 108 -2.95 6.30 15.26
C GLN A 108 -4.07 5.49 14.60
N GLU A 109 -5.29 6.02 14.55
CA GLU A 109 -6.43 5.37 13.89
C GLU A 109 -6.18 5.20 12.38
N ALA A 110 -5.54 6.17 11.73
CA ALA A 110 -5.17 6.09 10.32
C ALA A 110 -4.18 4.94 10.06
N ARG A 111 -3.17 4.76 10.92
CA ARG A 111 -2.22 3.64 10.82
C ARG A 111 -2.90 2.29 11.02
N GLU A 112 -3.86 2.20 11.94
CA GLU A 112 -4.66 1.00 12.15
C GLU A 112 -5.51 0.68 10.91
N LYS A 113 -6.11 1.69 10.26
CA LYS A 113 -6.84 1.51 9.00
C LYS A 113 -5.94 1.02 7.87
N VAL A 114 -4.73 1.59 7.73
CA VAL A 114 -3.73 1.11 6.76
C VAL A 114 -3.40 -0.36 7.03
N ALA A 115 -3.09 -0.73 8.27
CA ALA A 115 -2.79 -2.10 8.64
C ALA A 115 -3.97 -3.05 8.36
N ALA A 116 -5.20 -2.61 8.64
CA ALA A 116 -6.41 -3.38 8.33
C ALA A 116 -6.57 -3.64 6.82
N GLN A 117 -6.32 -2.64 5.97
CA GLN A 117 -6.36 -2.81 4.50
C GLN A 117 -5.27 -3.76 4.00
N VAL A 118 -4.03 -3.64 4.50
CA VAL A 118 -2.98 -4.60 4.16
C VAL A 118 -3.40 -6.02 4.57
N ASN A 119 -3.91 -6.18 5.79
CA ASN A 119 -4.37 -7.47 6.29
C ASN A 119 -5.55 -8.04 5.50
N HIS A 120 -6.44 -7.21 4.98
CA HIS A 120 -7.52 -7.64 4.10
C HIS A 120 -6.96 -8.36 2.87
N TRP A 121 -6.00 -7.75 2.17
CA TRP A 121 -5.38 -8.35 0.99
C TRP A 121 -4.50 -9.55 1.32
N VAL A 122 -3.75 -9.50 2.43
CA VAL A 122 -2.95 -10.65 2.89
C VAL A 122 -3.86 -11.85 3.11
N LYS A 123 -5.01 -11.67 3.79
CA LYS A 123 -6.00 -12.74 4.01
C LYS A 123 -6.58 -13.26 2.70
N PHE A 124 -6.88 -12.38 1.75
CA PHE A 124 -7.37 -12.77 0.43
C PHE A 124 -6.40 -13.74 -0.26
N TYR A 125 -5.11 -13.38 -0.37
CA TYR A 125 -4.13 -14.23 -1.03
C TYR A 125 -3.78 -15.48 -0.22
N SER A 126 -3.67 -15.40 1.11
CA SER A 126 -3.34 -16.55 1.94
C SER A 126 -4.46 -17.58 2.01
N GLY A 127 -5.72 -17.15 1.81
CA GLY A 127 -6.89 -18.03 1.78
C GLY A 127 -7.28 -18.48 0.37
N HIS A 128 -6.52 -18.10 -0.66
CA HIS A 128 -6.85 -18.42 -2.04
C HIS A 128 -6.47 -19.86 -2.39
N GLU A 129 -7.33 -20.58 -3.11
CA GLU A 129 -7.09 -22.00 -3.42
C GLU A 129 -5.94 -22.24 -4.40
N LYS A 130 -5.70 -21.29 -5.31
CA LYS A 130 -4.74 -21.44 -6.42
C LYS A 130 -3.49 -20.57 -6.30
N TYR A 131 -3.44 -19.68 -5.31
CA TYR A 131 -2.27 -18.81 -5.09
C TYR A 131 -1.62 -19.22 -3.79
N PHE A 132 -0.30 -19.18 -3.72
CA PHE A 132 0.41 -19.62 -2.54
C PHE A 132 1.65 -18.78 -2.30
N ALA A 133 1.97 -18.56 -1.02
CA ALA A 133 3.18 -17.87 -0.64
C ALA A 133 4.39 -18.77 -0.94
N VAL A 134 5.35 -18.23 -1.68
CA VAL A 134 6.57 -18.95 -2.08
C VAL A 134 7.82 -18.38 -1.42
N GLY A 135 7.76 -17.16 -0.86
CA GLY A 135 8.98 -16.51 -0.42
C GLY A 135 8.81 -15.13 0.19
N LYS A 136 9.93 -14.43 0.34
CA LYS A 136 10.00 -13.06 0.86
C LYS A 136 10.84 -12.15 -0.04
N VAL A 137 10.44 -10.88 -0.09
CA VAL A 137 11.24 -9.82 -0.69
C VAL A 137 12.29 -9.39 0.33
N LEU A 138 13.56 -9.45 -0.05
CA LEU A 138 14.67 -8.92 0.73
C LEU A 138 15.01 -7.49 0.30
N PRO A 139 15.56 -6.66 1.19
CA PRO A 139 16.15 -5.39 0.77
C PRO A 139 17.24 -5.60 -0.29
N GLU A 140 17.39 -4.63 -1.18
CA GLU A 140 18.55 -4.60 -2.09
C GLU A 140 19.85 -4.60 -1.29
N LYS A 141 20.84 -5.38 -1.76
CA LYS A 141 22.11 -5.60 -1.05
C LYS A 141 23.14 -4.48 -1.23
N ASP A 142 22.87 -3.51 -2.09
CA ASP A 142 23.89 -2.50 -2.40
C ASP A 142 24.00 -1.47 -1.29
N GLY A 143 25.16 -1.48 -0.62
CA GLY A 143 25.60 -0.59 0.45
C GLY A 143 25.76 0.88 0.07
N GLN A 144 24.77 1.44 -0.62
CA GLN A 144 24.53 2.87 -0.60
C GLN A 144 23.59 3.15 0.56
N GLU A 145 24.13 3.87 1.54
CA GLU A 145 23.37 4.59 2.55
C GLU A 145 22.23 5.31 1.81
N GLN A 146 21.03 4.72 1.82
CA GLN A 146 19.89 5.32 1.15
C GLN A 146 19.60 6.58 1.94
N SER A 147 20.07 7.73 1.42
CA SER A 147 19.61 9.06 1.84
C SER A 147 18.11 8.94 2.11
N PRO A 148 17.57 9.46 3.22
CA PRO A 148 16.21 9.17 3.65
C PRO A 148 15.28 9.29 2.44
N ARG A 149 14.83 8.16 1.89
CA ARG A 149 14.04 8.16 0.66
C ARG A 149 12.85 9.06 0.96
N GLU A 150 12.75 10.18 0.24
CA GLU A 150 11.69 11.17 0.45
C GLU A 150 10.37 10.43 0.58
N VAL A 151 9.57 10.77 1.60
CA VAL A 151 8.30 10.11 1.81
C VAL A 151 7.44 10.36 0.58
N ARG A 152 7.06 9.27 -0.08
CA ARG A 152 6.30 9.34 -1.32
C ARG A 152 4.94 9.96 -1.03
N ARG A 153 4.60 11.02 -1.76
CA ARG A 153 3.28 11.66 -1.68
C ARG A 153 2.19 10.66 -2.08
N LEU A 154 0.98 10.90 -1.60
CA LEU A 154 -0.19 10.18 -2.08
C LEU A 154 -0.40 10.47 -3.58
N CYS A 155 -0.83 9.46 -4.33
CA CYS A 155 -1.40 9.66 -5.67
C CYS A 155 -2.59 10.61 -5.64
N GLU A 156 -2.93 11.20 -6.78
CA GLU A 156 -4.01 12.19 -6.90
C GLU A 156 -5.35 11.62 -6.42
N GLY A 157 -5.65 10.36 -6.75
CA GLY A 157 -6.87 9.68 -6.33
C GLY A 157 -6.99 9.54 -4.82
N ALA A 158 -5.94 9.05 -4.15
CA ALA A 158 -5.95 8.94 -2.69
C ALA A 158 -5.98 10.31 -2.01
N GLN A 159 -5.28 11.30 -2.56
CA GLN A 159 -5.28 12.66 -2.02
C GLN A 159 -6.66 13.34 -2.10
N LYS A 160 -7.39 13.18 -3.22
CA LYS A 160 -8.74 13.75 -3.40
C LYS A 160 -9.78 13.12 -2.48
N ASN A 161 -9.63 11.84 -2.16
CA ASN A 161 -10.58 11.09 -1.34
C ASN A 161 -10.33 11.23 0.17
N ARG A 162 -9.37 12.05 0.58
CA ARG A 162 -9.13 12.33 2.00
C ARG A 162 -10.36 12.95 2.64
N PRO A 163 -10.71 12.53 3.88
CA PRO A 163 -11.83 13.14 4.59
C PRO A 163 -11.56 14.62 4.86
N LYS A 164 -12.61 15.43 4.89
CA LYS A 164 -12.53 16.86 5.28
C LYS A 164 -13.00 17.02 6.72
N ARG A 165 -12.33 17.88 7.49
CA ARG A 165 -12.71 18.18 8.88
C ARG A 165 -14.14 18.69 8.95
N SER A 166 -14.47 19.66 8.10
CA SER A 166 -15.81 20.26 8.03
C SER A 166 -16.92 19.24 7.80
N GLU A 167 -16.70 18.25 6.93
CA GLU A 167 -17.70 17.21 6.65
C GLU A 167 -17.86 16.21 7.79
N LEU A 168 -16.76 15.85 8.49
CA LEU A 168 -16.85 14.98 9.66
C LEU A 168 -17.60 15.64 10.81
N ASN A 169 -17.36 16.93 11.03
CA ASN A 169 -18.02 17.67 12.11
C ASN A 169 -19.53 17.88 11.86
N LYS A 170 -20.01 17.83 10.60
CA LYS A 170 -21.46 17.84 10.28
C LYS A 170 -22.19 16.56 10.70
N GLN A 171 -21.47 15.46 10.89
CA GLN A 171 -22.02 14.15 11.23
C GLN A 171 -22.11 13.91 12.75
N LEU A 172 -21.61 14.86 13.55
CA LEU A 172 -21.56 14.82 15.01
C LEU A 172 -22.57 15.80 15.61
#